data_AF-A0AAI8YFU7-F1
#
_entry.id   AF-A0AAI8YFU7-F1
#
_cell.length_a   1.000
_cell.length_b   1.000
_cell.length_c   1.000
_cell.angle_alpha   90.00
_cell.angle_beta   90.00
_cell.angle_gamma   90.00
#
_symmetry.space_group_name_H-M   'P 1'
#
loop_
_entity.id
_entity.type
_entity.pdbx_description
1 polymer ?
#
loop_
_entity_poly.entity_id
_entity_poly.type
_entity_poly.pdbx_seq_one_letter_code
_entity_poly.pdbx_strand_id
1 'polypeptide(L)'
;MLSDDIMDSVLASSTTASFPYPVHTGFWTNCSHGRVLGATLTLRQNDANLLIAFVALFAALVAGHMWRILCFGIHAYYSTAKARDFIYHQQQALLRNSSGAVSSAFALIELGWAWRKLPIAWRLLPLIALTLLLGIFLALSGFSSKVATGNEVLILGTHCGIPLSPAFVNDSVEFGDYEPYIAGFYHGSGYTSSRMLYYSVVENDESEGWLRCLYQPWINPDIDRNASCPFGVSCLNESGNLLLDTVFLDSHEDFGVNTPRNERSWTGRLSHCAPLKTEGHNDMFNTSRDRSYTRWYYGNAPTTNLT
;
A
#
# COMPACT_ATOMS: atom_id res chain seq x y z
N MET A 1 -24.23 -31.59 24.95
CA MET A 1 -24.63 -32.20 23.67
C MET A 1 -25.42 -31.16 22.89
N LEU A 2 -24.68 -30.20 22.32
CA LEU A 2 -25.08 -29.04 21.51
C LEU A 2 -23.85 -28.12 21.48
N SER A 3 -22.82 -28.50 20.71
CA SER A 3 -21.65 -27.63 20.52
C SER A 3 -20.82 -27.95 19.26
N ASP A 4 -21.38 -28.68 18.29
CA ASP A 4 -20.67 -29.02 17.05
C ASP A 4 -21.34 -28.37 15.82
N ASP A 5 -22.66 -28.14 15.84
CA ASP A 5 -23.40 -27.62 14.67
C ASP A 5 -23.10 -26.16 14.29
N ILE A 6 -22.52 -25.35 15.19
CA ILE A 6 -22.16 -23.96 14.87
C ILE A 6 -20.80 -23.91 14.16
N MET A 7 -19.90 -24.84 14.45
CA MET A 7 -18.56 -24.88 13.86
C MET A 7 -18.61 -25.33 12.38
N ASP A 8 -19.50 -26.29 12.07
CA ASP A 8 -19.62 -26.84 10.72
C ASP A 8 -20.33 -25.89 9.74
N SER A 9 -21.10 -24.92 10.23
CA SER A 9 -21.74 -23.90 9.38
C SER A 9 -20.76 -22.88 8.79
N VAL A 10 -19.55 -22.77 9.35
CA VAL A 10 -18.51 -21.84 8.85
C VAL A 10 -17.61 -22.51 7.81
N LEU A 11 -17.54 -23.85 7.77
CA LEU A 11 -16.63 -24.60 6.91
C LEU A 11 -17.23 -25.03 5.56
N ALA A 12 -18.53 -24.79 5.34
CA ALA A 12 -19.21 -25.10 4.08
C ALA A 12 -19.42 -23.85 3.20
N SER A 13 -18.33 -23.15 2.84
CA SER A 13 -18.34 -22.25 1.68
C SER A 13 -17.04 -22.40 0.90
N SER A 14 -17.00 -23.39 0.01
CA SER A 14 -16.02 -23.46 -1.07
C SER A 14 -16.27 -22.35 -2.08
N THR A 15 -15.73 -21.17 -1.80
CA THR A 15 -15.66 -20.07 -2.75
C THR A 15 -14.38 -19.30 -2.45
N THR A 16 -13.49 -19.22 -3.44
CA THR A 16 -12.44 -18.21 -3.62
C THR A 16 -12.32 -17.23 -2.45
N ALA A 17 -11.21 -17.28 -1.71
CA ALA A 17 -10.89 -16.37 -0.60
C ALA A 17 -11.32 -14.94 -0.97
N SER A 18 -12.52 -14.58 -0.52
CA SER A 18 -13.13 -13.29 -0.81
C SER A 18 -12.51 -12.36 0.19
N PHE A 19 -11.76 -11.36 -0.29
CA PHE A 19 -11.29 -10.28 0.59
C PHE A 19 -12.46 -9.81 1.46
N PRO A 20 -12.31 -9.75 2.80
CA PRO A 20 -13.35 -9.22 3.68
C PRO A 20 -13.61 -7.73 3.41
N TYR A 21 -12.70 -7.07 2.69
CA TYR A 21 -12.81 -5.68 2.27
C TYR A 21 -12.75 -5.57 0.74
N PRO A 22 -13.69 -4.86 0.10
CA PRO A 22 -13.66 -4.69 -1.34
C PRO A 22 -12.43 -3.87 -1.78
N VAL A 23 -11.73 -4.36 -2.80
CA VAL A 23 -10.63 -3.62 -3.46
C VAL A 23 -11.22 -2.55 -4.37
N HIS A 24 -10.73 -1.33 -4.26
CA HIS A 24 -11.10 -0.23 -5.16
C HIS A 24 -10.59 -0.52 -6.57
N THR A 25 -11.51 -0.56 -7.54
CA THR A 25 -11.17 -0.68 -8.96
C THR A 25 -11.45 0.66 -9.66
N GLY A 26 -10.52 1.11 -10.50
CA GLY A 26 -10.55 2.42 -11.11
C GLY A 26 -9.41 3.32 -10.64
N PHE A 27 -9.54 4.62 -10.95
CA PHE A 27 -8.52 5.61 -10.64
C PHE A 27 -8.54 5.99 -9.16
N TRP A 28 -7.34 6.16 -8.61
CA TRP A 28 -7.11 6.72 -7.29
C TRP A 28 -5.71 7.35 -7.24
N THR A 29 -5.39 8.00 -6.14
CA THR A 29 -4.08 8.63 -5.95
C THR A 29 -3.36 7.99 -4.76
N ASN A 30 -2.25 7.33 -5.03
CA ASN A 30 -1.30 6.91 -4.01
C ASN A 30 -0.61 8.14 -3.42
N CYS A 31 -1.01 8.49 -2.20
CA CYS A 31 -0.53 9.69 -1.53
C CYS A 31 0.92 9.57 -1.05
N SER A 32 1.53 8.38 -1.04
CA SER A 32 2.97 8.19 -0.78
C SER A 32 3.83 8.76 -1.90
N HIS A 33 3.33 8.72 -3.15
CA HIS A 33 4.01 9.23 -4.34
C HIS A 33 3.53 10.65 -4.75
N GLY A 34 2.63 11.24 -3.98
CA GLY A 34 2.03 12.55 -4.25
C GLY A 34 1.07 12.55 -5.45
N ARG A 35 0.56 13.73 -5.79
CA ARG A 35 -0.54 13.88 -6.77
C ARG A 35 -0.20 13.45 -8.19
N VAL A 36 1.04 13.64 -8.63
CA VAL A 36 1.44 13.44 -10.02
C VAL A 36 1.96 12.02 -10.26
N LEU A 37 2.96 11.60 -9.48
CA LEU A 37 3.55 10.26 -9.61
C LEU A 37 2.71 9.17 -8.95
N GLY A 38 1.79 9.54 -8.06
CA GLY A 38 0.86 8.62 -7.41
C GLY A 38 -0.45 8.41 -8.15
N ALA A 39 -0.62 8.92 -9.38
CA ALA A 39 -1.83 8.62 -10.16
C ALA A 39 -1.85 7.12 -10.53
N THR A 40 -2.72 6.36 -9.87
CA THR A 40 -2.76 4.90 -9.97
C THR A 40 -4.12 4.43 -10.51
N LEU A 41 -4.09 3.42 -11.36
CA LEU A 41 -5.27 2.76 -11.91
C LEU A 41 -5.25 1.29 -11.50
N THR A 42 -6.18 0.90 -10.63
CA THR A 42 -6.33 -0.50 -10.23
C THR A 42 -7.34 -1.19 -11.14
N LEU A 43 -6.91 -2.29 -11.77
CA LEU A 43 -7.72 -3.11 -12.67
C LEU A 43 -7.66 -4.57 -12.23
N ARG A 44 -8.63 -5.36 -12.71
CA ARG A 44 -8.54 -6.82 -12.62
C ARG A 44 -7.40 -7.30 -13.51
N GLN A 45 -6.80 -8.44 -13.16
CA GLN A 45 -5.64 -8.98 -13.85
C GLN A 45 -5.84 -9.15 -15.36
N ASN A 46 -7.02 -9.63 -15.79
CA ASN A 46 -7.34 -9.79 -17.21
C ASN A 46 -7.41 -8.45 -17.95
N ASP A 47 -8.07 -7.46 -17.36
CA ASP A 47 -8.22 -6.13 -17.95
C ASP A 47 -6.87 -5.39 -17.99
N ALA A 48 -6.06 -5.56 -16.95
CA ALA A 48 -4.70 -5.03 -16.88
C ALA A 48 -3.82 -5.63 -17.99
N ASN A 49 -3.88 -6.94 -18.21
CA ASN A 49 -3.13 -7.61 -19.28
C ASN A 49 -3.53 -7.09 -20.67
N LEU A 50 -4.82 -6.88 -20.92
CA LEU A 50 -5.31 -6.29 -22.17
C LEU A 50 -4.79 -4.86 -22.35
N LEU A 51 -4.81 -4.04 -21.30
CA LEU A 51 -4.30 -2.67 -21.34
C LEU A 51 -2.79 -2.63 -21.59
N ILE A 52 -2.01 -3.47 -20.92
CA ILE A 52 -0.55 -3.56 -21.12
C ILE A 52 -0.24 -3.98 -22.56
N ALA A 53 -0.95 -4.98 -23.09
CA ALA A 53 -0.78 -5.41 -24.48
C ALA A 53 -1.13 -4.30 -25.48
N PHE A 54 -2.23 -3.56 -25.22
CA PHE A 54 -2.61 -2.41 -26.02
C PHE A 54 -1.56 -1.30 -26.00
N VAL A 55 -1.04 -0.94 -24.82
CA VAL A 55 0.01 0.10 -24.68
C VAL A 55 1.29 -0.32 -25.41
N ALA A 56 1.70 -1.58 -25.31
CA ALA A 56 2.86 -2.10 -26.03
C ALA A 56 2.68 -2.01 -27.56
N LEU A 57 1.51 -2.43 -28.07
CA LEU A 57 1.18 -2.33 -29.50
C LEU A 57 1.16 -0.86 -29.96
N PHE A 58 0.50 0.00 -29.20
CA PHE A 58 0.38 1.42 -29.50
C PHE A 58 1.76 2.09 -29.55
N ALA A 59 2.61 1.84 -28.55
CA ALA A 59 3.98 2.36 -28.52
C ALA A 59 4.81 1.88 -29.72
N ALA A 60 4.70 0.60 -30.10
CA ALA A 60 5.37 0.06 -31.28
C ALA A 60 4.90 0.74 -32.59
N LEU A 61 3.59 0.96 -32.75
CA LEU A 61 3.02 1.66 -33.89
C LEU A 61 3.52 3.11 -33.97
N VAL A 62 3.40 3.87 -32.88
CA VAL A 62 3.85 5.26 -32.80
C VAL A 62 5.33 5.38 -33.12
N ALA A 63 6.16 4.51 -32.56
CA ALA A 63 7.60 4.52 -32.83
C ALA A 63 7.94 4.16 -34.29
N GLY A 64 7.20 3.24 -34.91
CA GLY A 64 7.32 2.94 -36.33
C GLY A 64 6.98 4.15 -37.23
N HIS A 65 5.89 4.86 -36.92
CA HIS A 65 5.53 6.09 -37.63
C HIS A 65 6.54 7.23 -37.38
N MET A 66 6.97 7.41 -36.14
CA MET A 66 7.98 8.40 -35.75
C MET A 66 9.30 8.17 -36.51
N TRP A 67 9.73 6.91 -36.66
CA TRP A 67 10.90 6.57 -37.47
C TRP A 67 10.76 7.03 -38.92
N ARG A 68 9.61 6.77 -39.57
CA ARG A 68 9.37 7.19 -40.96
C ARG A 68 9.42 8.72 -41.12
N ILE A 69 8.83 9.45 -40.17
CA ILE A 69 8.84 10.92 -40.17
C ILE A 69 10.29 11.43 -40.02
N LEU A 70 11.07 10.83 -39.10
CA LEU A 70 12.47 11.19 -38.90
C LEU A 70 13.31 10.90 -40.15
N CYS A 71 13.15 9.72 -40.77
CA CYS A 71 13.82 9.41 -42.04
C CYS A 71 13.50 10.43 -43.12
N PHE A 72 12.23 10.81 -43.26
CA PHE A 72 11.81 11.83 -44.22
C PHE A 72 12.44 13.19 -43.92
N GLY A 73 12.40 13.64 -42.65
CA GLY A 73 12.99 14.92 -42.24
C GLY A 73 14.51 14.97 -42.45
N ILE A 74 15.22 13.90 -42.09
CA ILE A 74 16.66 13.76 -42.31
C ILE A 74 16.97 13.72 -43.81
N HIS A 75 16.23 12.92 -44.57
CA HIS A 75 16.39 12.84 -46.03
C HIS A 75 16.22 14.22 -46.67
N ALA A 76 15.14 14.93 -46.33
CA ALA A 76 14.83 16.27 -46.85
C ALA A 76 15.91 17.29 -46.45
N TYR A 77 16.36 17.28 -45.18
CA TYR A 77 17.38 18.21 -44.69
C TYR A 77 18.74 18.01 -45.35
N TYR A 78 19.17 16.76 -45.53
CA TYR A 78 20.45 16.46 -46.16
C TYR A 78 20.39 16.45 -47.70
N SER A 79 19.20 16.43 -48.30
CA SER A 79 19.04 16.39 -49.75
C SER A 79 19.64 17.63 -50.41
N THR A 80 20.53 17.42 -51.38
CA THR A 80 21.14 18.49 -52.17
C THR A 80 21.28 18.07 -53.63
N ALA A 81 21.12 19.03 -54.53
CA ALA A 81 21.33 18.84 -55.97
C ALA A 81 22.82 18.84 -56.36
N LYS A 82 23.73 19.18 -55.44
CA LYS A 82 25.17 19.19 -55.69
C LYS A 82 25.73 17.78 -55.75
N ALA A 83 26.76 17.55 -56.57
CA ALA A 83 27.51 16.30 -56.56
C ALA A 83 28.08 16.00 -55.17
N ARG A 84 27.94 14.75 -54.71
CA ARG A 84 28.35 14.28 -53.38
C ARG A 84 29.00 12.90 -53.47
N ASP A 85 29.69 12.53 -52.40
CA ASP A 85 30.42 11.26 -52.29
C ASP A 85 29.47 10.06 -52.30
N PHE A 86 29.97 8.87 -52.63
CA PHE A 86 29.17 7.64 -52.67
C PHE A 86 28.52 7.29 -51.31
N ILE A 87 29.18 7.61 -50.19
CA ILE A 87 28.64 7.38 -48.83
C ILE A 87 27.34 8.18 -48.61
N TYR A 88 27.27 9.40 -49.14
CA TYR A 88 26.05 10.21 -49.06
C TYR A 88 24.90 9.53 -49.81
N HIS A 89 25.16 9.01 -51.02
CA HIS A 89 24.13 8.32 -51.79
C HIS A 89 23.68 7.00 -51.14
N GLN A 90 24.61 6.25 -50.55
CA GLN A 90 24.27 5.02 -49.81
C GLN A 90 23.46 5.32 -48.54
N GLN A 91 23.82 6.36 -47.79
CA GLN A 91 23.05 6.82 -46.63
C GLN A 91 21.61 7.20 -47.02
N GLN A 92 21.43 7.97 -48.10
CA GLN A 92 20.10 8.39 -48.56
C GLN A 92 19.27 7.20 -49.06
N ALA A 93 19.88 6.24 -49.76
CA ALA A 93 19.22 5.01 -50.19
C ALA A 93 18.75 4.17 -48.99
N LEU A 94 19.59 4.07 -47.96
CA LEU A 94 19.29 3.32 -46.74
C LEU A 94 18.17 3.98 -45.94
N LEU A 95 18.19 5.31 -45.78
CA LEU A 95 17.12 6.06 -45.12
C LEU A 95 15.77 5.88 -45.83
N ARG A 96 15.75 5.91 -47.17
CA ARG A 96 14.53 5.76 -47.98
C ARG A 96 13.94 4.34 -47.97
N ASN A 97 14.80 3.32 -47.84
CA ASN A 97 14.38 1.91 -47.86
C ASN A 97 14.28 1.28 -46.47
N SER A 98 14.53 2.05 -45.41
CA SER A 98 14.49 1.51 -44.05
C SER A 98 13.08 1.12 -43.61
N SER A 99 12.92 -0.10 -43.11
CA SER A 99 11.67 -0.57 -42.51
C SER A 99 11.54 -0.20 -41.02
N GLY A 100 12.67 0.03 -40.32
CA GLY A 100 12.69 0.44 -38.92
C GLY A 100 14.07 0.84 -38.40
N ALA A 101 14.10 1.50 -37.23
CA ALA A 101 15.32 2.04 -36.62
C ALA A 101 16.39 0.96 -36.37
N VAL A 102 16.00 -0.20 -35.83
CA VAL A 102 16.92 -1.31 -35.51
C VAL A 102 17.57 -1.88 -36.78
N SER A 103 16.78 -2.20 -37.80
CA SER A 103 17.30 -2.69 -39.09
C SER A 103 18.24 -1.67 -39.74
N SER A 104 17.96 -0.38 -39.58
CA SER A 104 18.79 0.70 -40.12
C SER A 104 20.10 0.84 -39.38
N ALA A 105 20.09 0.64 -38.06
CA ALA A 105 21.31 0.63 -37.26
C ALA A 105 22.29 -0.43 -37.76
N PHE A 106 21.82 -1.67 -37.95
CA PHE A 106 22.65 -2.74 -38.50
C PHE A 106 23.19 -2.41 -39.88
N ALA A 107 22.34 -1.95 -40.80
CA ALA A 107 22.77 -1.60 -42.15
C ALA A 107 23.77 -0.43 -42.18
N LEU A 108 23.62 0.57 -41.29
CA LEU A 108 24.57 1.68 -41.17
C LEU A 108 25.89 1.27 -40.51
N ILE A 109 25.85 0.34 -39.54
CA ILE A 109 27.05 -0.25 -38.92
C ILE A 109 27.83 -1.06 -39.95
N GLU A 110 27.17 -1.91 -40.73
CA GLU A 110 27.79 -2.67 -41.82
C GLU A 110 28.43 -1.74 -42.86
N LEU A 111 27.72 -0.67 -43.24
CA LEU A 111 28.23 0.34 -44.14
C LEU A 111 29.46 1.05 -43.56
N GLY A 112 29.41 1.47 -42.29
CA GLY A 112 30.54 2.08 -41.60
C GLY A 112 31.74 1.13 -41.47
N TRP A 113 31.49 -0.15 -41.24
CA TRP A 113 32.52 -1.18 -41.13
C TRP A 113 33.21 -1.47 -42.46
N ALA A 114 32.43 -1.60 -43.54
CA ALA A 114 32.94 -1.81 -44.89
C ALA A 114 33.91 -0.71 -45.31
N TRP A 115 33.63 0.54 -44.90
CA TRP A 115 34.42 1.71 -45.24
C TRP A 115 35.26 2.27 -44.09
N ARG A 116 35.53 1.46 -43.04
CA ARG A 116 36.21 1.90 -41.79
C ARG A 116 37.59 2.54 -41.96
N LYS A 117 38.25 2.26 -43.09
CA LYS A 117 39.57 2.82 -43.42
C LYS A 117 39.49 4.22 -44.04
N LEU A 118 38.29 4.70 -44.38
CA LEU A 118 38.10 6.04 -44.94
C LEU A 118 37.71 7.03 -43.84
N PRO A 119 38.30 8.24 -43.79
CA PRO A 119 37.95 9.26 -42.80
C PRO A 119 36.50 9.75 -42.93
N ILE A 120 35.86 9.48 -44.07
CA ILE A 120 34.47 9.87 -44.36
C ILE A 120 33.46 8.99 -43.60
N ALA A 121 33.85 7.78 -43.17
CA ALA A 121 32.97 6.86 -42.43
C ALA A 121 32.47 7.43 -41.09
N TRP A 122 33.23 8.34 -40.47
CA TRP A 122 32.83 9.05 -39.25
C TRP A 122 31.58 9.92 -39.42
N ARG A 123 31.19 10.26 -40.67
CA ARG A 123 29.94 11.00 -40.93
C ARG A 123 28.68 10.17 -40.66
N LEU A 124 28.79 8.84 -40.57
CA LEU A 124 27.67 7.94 -40.28
C LEU A 124 27.37 7.80 -38.78
N LEU A 125 28.33 8.12 -37.92
CA LEU A 125 28.22 8.01 -36.45
C LEU A 125 26.99 8.70 -35.85
N PRO A 126 26.66 9.97 -36.17
CA PRO A 126 25.48 10.62 -35.60
C PRO A 126 24.17 9.91 -36.01
N LEU A 127 24.13 9.35 -37.22
CA LEU A 127 22.95 8.62 -37.68
C LEU A 127 22.85 7.23 -37.02
N ILE A 128 23.98 6.53 -36.88
CA ILE A 128 24.07 5.27 -36.12
C ILE A 128 23.59 5.50 -34.68
N ALA A 129 24.11 6.52 -34.00
CA ALA A 129 23.71 6.88 -32.64
C ALA A 129 22.20 7.15 -32.54
N LEU A 130 21.63 7.91 -33.48
CA LEU A 130 20.19 8.17 -33.53
C LEU A 130 19.38 6.86 -33.68
N THR A 131 19.77 5.99 -34.61
CA THR A 131 19.07 4.73 -34.86
C THR A 131 19.14 3.77 -33.67
N LEU A 132 20.26 3.75 -32.96
CA LEU A 132 20.45 2.97 -31.74
C LEU A 132 19.62 3.53 -30.58
N LEU A 133 19.61 4.85 -30.38
CA LEU A 133 18.79 5.49 -29.34
C LEU A 133 17.30 5.20 -29.54
N LEU A 134 16.81 5.30 -30.77
CA LEU A 134 15.42 4.98 -31.11
C LEU A 134 15.13 3.48 -30.98
N GLY A 135 16.09 2.62 -31.34
CA GLY A 135 16.00 1.17 -31.14
C GLY A 135 15.94 0.78 -29.66
N ILE A 136 16.73 1.43 -28.80
CA ILE A 136 16.70 1.25 -27.35
C ILE A 136 15.36 1.72 -26.80
N PHE A 137 14.86 2.88 -27.22
CA PHE A 137 13.54 3.37 -26.79
C PHE A 137 12.41 2.40 -27.18
N LEU A 138 12.47 1.84 -28.38
CA LEU A 138 11.57 0.77 -28.83
C LEU A 138 11.69 -0.49 -27.96
N ALA A 139 12.90 -0.95 -27.66
CA ALA A 139 13.11 -2.10 -26.79
C ALA A 139 12.57 -1.84 -25.37
N LEU A 140 12.78 -0.63 -24.85
CA LEU A 140 12.26 -0.18 -23.56
C LEU A 140 10.73 -0.13 -23.53
N SER A 141 10.06 0.17 -24.65
CA SER A 141 8.60 0.12 -24.74
C SER A 141 8.04 -1.30 -24.53
N GLY A 142 8.82 -2.34 -24.83
CA GLY A 142 8.48 -3.73 -24.54
C GLY A 142 8.42 -4.04 -23.03
N PHE A 143 9.05 -3.22 -22.20
CA PHE A 143 8.92 -3.28 -20.74
C PHE A 143 7.68 -2.55 -20.22
N SER A 144 6.63 -2.43 -21.04
CA SER A 144 5.33 -1.85 -20.63
C SER A 144 4.74 -2.52 -19.38
N SER A 145 5.10 -3.78 -19.10
CA SER A 145 4.75 -4.46 -17.85
C SER A 145 5.28 -3.78 -16.59
N LYS A 146 6.36 -2.99 -16.68
CA LYS A 146 6.88 -2.18 -15.57
C LYS A 146 5.94 -1.03 -15.16
N VAL A 147 4.97 -0.68 -16.01
CA VAL A 147 3.92 0.28 -15.67
C VAL A 147 2.92 -0.32 -14.68
N ALA A 148 2.82 -1.65 -14.60
CA ALA A 148 1.99 -2.32 -13.61
C ALA A 148 2.76 -2.51 -12.28
N THR A 149 2.40 -1.74 -11.27
CA THR A 149 2.83 -1.96 -9.89
C THR A 149 1.92 -3.01 -9.25
N GLY A 150 2.38 -4.27 -9.22
CA GLY A 150 1.54 -5.41 -8.83
C GLY A 150 1.26 -5.57 -7.32
N ASN A 151 1.91 -4.78 -6.47
CA ASN A 151 1.94 -5.05 -5.02
C ASN A 151 1.15 -4.05 -4.18
N GLU A 152 0.52 -3.05 -4.78
CA GLU A 152 -0.18 -1.99 -4.06
C GLU A 152 -1.60 -1.78 -4.62
N VAL A 153 -2.59 -1.87 -3.73
CA VAL A 153 -4.00 -1.66 -4.07
C VAL A 153 -4.67 -0.83 -2.99
N LEU A 154 -5.68 -0.04 -3.38
CA LEU A 154 -6.51 0.68 -2.43
C LEU A 154 -7.65 -0.23 -1.95
N ILE A 155 -7.76 -0.38 -0.64
CA ILE A 155 -8.82 -1.14 0.02
C ILE A 155 -9.91 -0.18 0.50
N LEU A 156 -11.18 -0.52 0.27
CA LEU A 156 -12.31 0.29 0.71
C LEU A 156 -12.78 -0.16 2.09
N GLY A 157 -12.74 0.74 3.07
CA GLY A 157 -13.37 0.56 4.37
C GLY A 157 -14.87 0.84 4.30
N THR A 158 -15.68 -0.14 3.88
CA THR A 158 -17.15 0.05 3.76
C THR A 158 -17.90 0.04 5.10
N HIS A 159 -17.22 -0.34 6.18
CA HIS A 159 -17.77 -0.38 7.55
C HIS A 159 -16.73 0.11 8.56
N CYS A 160 -16.18 1.31 8.33
CA CYS A 160 -15.34 1.96 9.32
C CYS A 160 -16.22 2.72 10.34
N GLY A 161 -16.13 2.35 11.60
CA GLY A 161 -16.85 3.03 12.67
C GLY A 161 -17.27 2.11 13.80
N ILE A 162 -17.57 2.71 14.95
CA ILE A 162 -18.13 2.03 16.10
C ILE A 162 -19.63 1.82 15.79
N PRO A 163 -20.13 0.57 15.69
CA PRO A 163 -21.56 0.34 15.59
C PRO A 163 -22.20 0.74 16.92
N LEU A 164 -22.68 1.97 17.01
CA LEU A 164 -23.50 2.42 18.13
C LEU A 164 -24.83 1.67 18.03
N SER A 165 -25.11 0.77 18.97
CA SER A 165 -26.43 0.15 19.03
C SER A 165 -27.49 1.22 19.31
N PRO A 166 -28.60 1.27 18.55
CA PRO A 166 -29.68 2.22 18.81
C PRO A 166 -30.36 2.01 20.18
N ALA A 167 -30.10 0.89 20.86
CA ALA A 167 -30.55 0.67 22.24
C ALA A 167 -29.92 1.65 23.25
N PHE A 168 -28.82 2.32 22.90
CA PHE A 168 -28.09 3.21 23.80
C PHE A 168 -28.61 4.66 23.84
N VAL A 169 -29.60 5.04 23.01
CA VAL A 169 -30.02 6.46 22.91
C VAL A 169 -31.11 6.83 23.94
N ASN A 170 -31.79 5.86 24.56
CA ASN A 170 -32.97 6.11 25.39
C ASN A 170 -32.83 5.79 26.89
N ASP A 171 -31.77 5.13 27.35
CA ASP A 171 -31.56 4.86 28.78
C ASP A 171 -30.39 5.69 29.32
N SER A 172 -30.72 6.76 30.05
CA SER A 172 -29.76 7.68 30.67
C SER A 172 -29.04 7.08 31.90
N VAL A 173 -29.26 5.80 32.21
CA VAL A 173 -28.82 5.17 33.48
C VAL A 173 -27.76 4.07 33.29
N GLU A 174 -27.49 3.57 32.08
CA GLU A 174 -26.61 2.39 31.88
C GLU A 174 -25.33 2.65 31.08
N PHE A 175 -24.99 3.90 30.76
CA PHE A 175 -23.76 4.20 30.01
C PHE A 175 -22.48 3.87 30.79
N GLY A 176 -22.48 3.99 32.12
CA GLY A 176 -21.28 3.82 32.96
C GLY A 176 -20.84 2.36 33.20
N ASP A 177 -21.79 1.42 33.26
CA ASP A 177 -21.47 0.00 33.54
C ASP A 177 -21.11 -0.78 32.25
N TYR A 178 -21.52 -0.29 31.08
CA TYR A 178 -21.30 -0.96 29.78
C TYR A 178 -20.05 -0.48 29.03
N GLU A 179 -19.52 0.70 29.37
CA GLU A 179 -18.30 1.24 28.75
C GLU A 179 -17.09 0.29 28.84
N PRO A 180 -16.76 -0.32 30.00
CA PRO A 180 -15.65 -1.28 30.07
C PRO A 180 -15.94 -2.58 29.31
N TYR A 181 -17.21 -3.01 29.19
CA TYR A 181 -17.59 -4.17 28.39
C TYR A 181 -17.42 -3.91 26.90
N ILE A 182 -17.84 -2.74 26.44
CA ILE A 182 -17.69 -2.28 25.05
C ILE A 182 -16.20 -2.07 24.71
N ALA A 183 -15.44 -1.41 25.59
CA ALA A 183 -14.00 -1.26 25.44
C ALA A 183 -13.29 -2.62 25.41
N GLY A 184 -13.68 -3.56 26.27
CA GLY A 184 -13.18 -4.93 26.30
C GLY A 184 -13.56 -5.73 25.06
N PHE A 185 -14.77 -5.56 24.53
CA PHE A 185 -15.22 -6.17 23.29
C PHE A 185 -14.39 -5.67 22.09
N TYR A 186 -14.11 -4.37 22.02
CA TYR A 186 -13.31 -3.80 20.92
C TYR A 186 -11.82 -4.08 21.03
N HIS A 187 -11.26 -4.03 22.25
CA HIS A 187 -9.91 -4.50 22.50
C HIS A 187 -9.78 -5.99 22.15
N GLY A 188 -10.78 -6.78 22.54
CA GLY A 188 -10.88 -8.20 22.23
C GLY A 188 -10.97 -8.45 20.73
N SER A 189 -11.86 -7.75 20.02
CA SER A 189 -12.06 -7.93 18.58
C SER A 189 -10.80 -7.53 17.80
N GLY A 190 -10.23 -6.35 18.08
CA GLY A 190 -8.99 -5.89 17.45
C GLY A 190 -7.81 -6.83 17.72
N TYR A 191 -7.68 -7.32 18.96
CA TYR A 191 -6.68 -8.30 19.35
C TYR A 191 -6.90 -9.66 18.68
N THR A 192 -8.15 -10.13 18.59
CA THR A 192 -8.46 -11.40 17.91
C THR A 192 -8.21 -11.31 16.42
N SER A 193 -8.59 -10.21 15.76
CA SER A 193 -8.36 -10.01 14.33
C SER A 193 -6.86 -9.92 14.02
N SER A 194 -6.09 -9.15 14.79
CA SER A 194 -4.64 -9.07 14.61
C SER A 194 -3.93 -10.38 14.92
N ARG A 195 -4.44 -11.15 15.90
CA ARG A 195 -3.91 -12.46 16.25
C ARG A 195 -4.27 -13.54 15.22
N MET A 196 -5.46 -13.48 14.62
CA MET A 196 -5.84 -14.37 13.51
C MET A 196 -4.95 -14.10 12.28
N LEU A 197 -4.71 -12.82 11.96
CA LEU A 197 -3.72 -12.40 10.96
C LEU A 197 -2.30 -12.90 11.28
N TYR A 198 -1.88 -12.84 12.54
CA TYR A 198 -0.59 -13.38 12.96
C TYR A 198 -0.49 -14.90 12.78
N TYR A 199 -1.53 -15.64 13.18
CA TYR A 199 -1.54 -17.10 13.04
C TYR A 199 -1.53 -17.55 11.58
N SER A 200 -2.32 -16.91 10.71
CA SER A 200 -2.29 -17.24 9.27
C SER A 200 -0.92 -16.96 8.63
N VAL A 201 -0.20 -15.95 9.11
CA VAL A 201 1.16 -15.58 8.68
C VAL A 201 2.24 -16.55 9.17
N VAL A 202 2.06 -17.16 10.35
CA VAL A 202 3.05 -18.03 11.01
C VAL A 202 2.88 -19.50 10.63
N GLU A 203 1.67 -19.97 10.33
CA GLU A 203 1.39 -21.39 10.02
C GLU A 203 1.71 -21.83 8.57
N ASN A 204 2.46 -21.03 7.81
CA ASN A 204 3.02 -21.40 6.49
C ASN A 204 1.97 -21.77 5.42
N ASP A 205 0.86 -21.04 5.32
CA ASP A 205 0.07 -21.08 4.09
C ASP A 205 0.65 -20.06 3.10
N GLU A 206 1.47 -20.53 2.15
CA GLU A 206 2.04 -19.69 1.08
C GLU A 206 0.97 -18.95 0.27
N SER A 207 -0.30 -19.39 0.37
CA SER A 207 -1.44 -18.79 -0.29
C SER A 207 -1.83 -17.39 0.24
N GLU A 208 -1.35 -16.99 1.44
CA GLU A 208 -1.73 -15.72 2.07
C GLU A 208 -0.53 -14.78 2.35
N GLY A 209 0.53 -14.87 1.54
CA GLY A 209 1.74 -14.04 1.68
C GLY A 209 1.51 -12.52 1.72
N TRP A 210 0.35 -12.03 1.27
CA TRP A 210 -0.04 -10.61 1.33
C TRP A 210 -0.47 -10.16 2.74
N LEU A 211 -0.97 -11.06 3.59
CA LEU A 211 -1.36 -10.73 4.97
C LEU A 211 -0.14 -10.34 5.83
N ARG A 212 1.05 -10.87 5.50
CA ARG A 212 2.32 -10.45 6.09
C ARG A 212 2.60 -8.96 5.91
N CYS A 213 2.13 -8.36 4.81
CA CYS A 213 2.34 -6.94 4.52
C CYS A 213 1.41 -6.03 5.34
N LEU A 214 0.33 -6.56 5.91
CA LEU A 214 -0.66 -5.79 6.68
C LEU A 214 -0.47 -5.89 8.19
N TYR A 215 0.46 -6.73 8.64
CA TYR A 215 0.66 -7.01 10.05
C TYR A 215 2.00 -6.46 10.55
N GLN A 216 1.93 -5.51 11.47
CA GLN A 216 3.09 -5.02 12.21
C GLN A 216 2.99 -5.49 13.68
N PRO A 217 3.79 -6.50 14.10
CA PRO A 217 3.63 -7.15 15.40
C PRO A 217 3.99 -6.28 16.59
N TRP A 218 4.87 -5.30 16.40
CA TRP A 218 5.50 -4.60 17.50
C TRP A 218 5.83 -3.16 17.12
N ILE A 219 5.38 -2.25 17.97
CA ILE A 219 5.88 -0.87 18.04
C ILE A 219 6.91 -0.88 19.16
N ASN A 220 8.05 -0.21 19.02
CA ASN A 220 9.04 -0.10 20.09
C ASN A 220 8.66 1.06 21.04
N PRO A 221 7.98 0.82 22.18
CA PRO A 221 7.75 1.89 23.16
C PRO A 221 9.01 2.17 23.97
N ASP A 222 9.10 3.38 24.50
CA ASP A 222 9.96 3.65 25.64
C ASP A 222 9.31 3.04 26.90
N ILE A 223 10.11 2.33 27.68
CA ILE A 223 9.63 1.54 28.82
C ILE A 223 10.40 1.96 30.07
N ASP A 224 9.72 2.68 30.96
CA ASP A 224 10.21 2.91 32.31
C ASP A 224 9.52 1.95 33.29
N ARG A 225 10.32 1.07 33.90
CA ARG A 225 9.86 0.08 34.89
C ARG A 225 10.00 0.58 36.34
N ASN A 226 10.44 1.82 36.52
CA ASN A 226 10.63 2.43 37.82
C ASN A 226 9.87 3.75 37.94
N ALA A 227 8.72 3.85 37.26
CA ALA A 227 7.89 5.04 37.29
C ALA A 227 7.24 5.27 38.66
N SER A 228 6.94 6.52 38.98
CA SER A 228 6.22 6.92 40.20
C SER A 228 4.73 6.53 40.13
N CYS A 229 4.01 6.46 41.25
CA CYS A 229 2.58 6.16 41.21
C CYS A 229 1.75 7.25 40.47
N PRO A 230 0.96 6.91 39.43
CA PRO A 230 0.07 7.88 38.75
C PRO A 230 -1.12 8.33 39.61
N PHE A 231 -1.47 7.56 40.64
CA PHE A 231 -2.66 7.76 41.49
C PHE A 231 -2.33 8.22 42.92
N GLY A 232 -1.13 8.79 43.13
CA GLY A 232 -0.67 9.28 44.43
C GLY A 232 -0.42 8.16 45.45
N VAL A 233 -1.15 8.15 46.57
CA VAL A 233 -0.94 7.20 47.68
C VAL A 233 -1.68 5.86 47.51
N SER A 234 -2.52 5.76 46.48
CA SER A 234 -3.43 4.62 46.23
C SER A 234 -2.73 3.40 45.63
N CYS A 235 -1.52 3.58 45.10
CA CYS A 235 -0.72 2.46 44.59
C CYS A 235 -0.14 1.61 45.72
N LEU A 236 0.11 0.34 45.41
CA LEU A 236 0.80 -0.60 46.29
C LEU A 236 2.22 -0.10 46.62
N ASN A 237 2.95 0.35 45.60
CA ASN A 237 4.31 0.89 45.70
C ASN A 237 4.40 2.32 45.16
N GLU A 238 5.24 3.15 45.77
CA GLU A 238 5.50 4.51 45.30
C GLU A 238 6.35 4.55 44.02
N SER A 239 7.22 3.56 43.83
CA SER A 239 8.11 3.38 42.67
C SER A 239 8.09 1.91 42.19
N GLY A 240 8.75 1.62 41.07
CA GLY A 240 8.65 0.30 40.43
C GLY A 240 7.36 0.09 39.63
N ASN A 241 6.69 1.19 39.25
CA ASN A 241 5.52 1.15 38.39
C ASN A 241 5.94 1.20 36.92
N LEU A 242 4.99 0.92 36.03
CA LEU A 242 5.25 0.78 34.60
C LEU A 242 4.72 1.99 33.84
N LEU A 243 5.60 2.71 33.16
CA LEU A 243 5.25 3.74 32.19
C LEU A 243 5.65 3.24 30.80
N LEU A 244 4.67 3.17 29.89
CA LEU A 244 4.85 2.80 28.49
C LEU A 244 4.53 4.02 27.65
N ASP A 245 5.51 4.55 26.94
CA ASP A 245 5.33 5.66 26.01
C ASP A 245 5.57 5.19 24.57
N THR A 246 4.56 5.26 23.72
CA THR A 246 4.73 4.92 22.30
C THR A 246 5.16 6.16 21.53
N VAL A 247 6.04 5.98 20.54
CA VAL A 247 6.27 7.01 19.52
C VAL A 247 4.96 7.43 18.85
N PHE A 248 4.90 8.66 18.35
CA PHE A 248 3.80 9.12 17.50
C PHE A 248 3.77 8.31 16.20
N LEU A 249 2.66 7.62 15.98
CA LEU A 249 2.37 6.83 14.78
C LEU A 249 1.61 7.69 13.76
N ASP A 250 2.03 7.67 12.51
CA ASP A 250 1.43 8.39 11.39
C ASP A 250 0.29 7.58 10.77
N SER A 251 -0.89 8.19 10.59
CA SER A 251 -2.08 7.56 9.97
C SER A 251 -1.79 6.90 8.64
N HIS A 252 -0.90 7.47 7.84
CA HIS A 252 -0.57 6.97 6.51
C HIS A 252 0.51 5.89 6.55
N GLU A 253 1.61 6.14 7.25
CA GLU A 253 2.76 5.22 7.23
C GLU A 253 2.53 3.99 8.13
N ASP A 254 1.97 4.18 9.32
CA ASP A 254 1.84 3.11 10.32
C ASP A 254 0.48 2.40 10.26
N PHE A 255 -0.57 3.10 9.81
CA PHE A 255 -1.93 2.54 9.74
C PHE A 255 -2.45 2.32 8.31
N GLY A 256 -1.67 2.70 7.28
CA GLY A 256 -2.01 2.48 5.87
C GLY A 256 -3.17 3.34 5.35
N VAL A 257 -3.54 4.42 6.05
CA VAL A 257 -4.63 5.31 5.62
C VAL A 257 -4.13 6.21 4.49
N ASN A 258 -4.60 5.99 3.26
CA ASN A 258 -4.18 6.74 2.09
C ASN A 258 -4.66 8.22 2.11
N THR A 259 -3.89 9.09 2.77
CA THR A 259 -4.20 10.52 2.99
C THR A 259 -3.02 11.40 2.57
N PRO A 260 -3.29 12.60 2.02
CA PRO A 260 -2.24 13.55 1.67
C PRO A 260 -1.57 14.11 2.93
N ARG A 261 -0.33 14.58 2.82
CA ARG A 261 0.51 15.00 3.97
C ARG A 261 -0.16 16.01 4.92
N ASN A 262 -1.01 16.88 4.40
CA ASN A 262 -1.73 17.90 5.18
C ASN A 262 -2.96 17.38 5.93
N GLU A 263 -3.39 16.14 5.68
CA GLU A 263 -4.55 15.49 6.29
C GLU A 263 -4.15 14.26 7.13
N ARG A 264 -2.83 14.00 7.24
CA ARG A 264 -2.31 12.94 8.10
C ARG A 264 -2.48 13.32 9.56
N SER A 265 -2.81 12.33 10.39
CA SER A 265 -2.92 12.48 11.83
C SER A 265 -1.87 11.62 12.53
N TRP A 266 -1.35 12.12 13.65
CA TRP A 266 -0.40 11.38 14.49
C TRP A 266 -1.05 10.96 15.79
N THR A 267 -0.87 9.69 16.17
CA THR A 267 -1.42 9.15 17.41
C THR A 267 -0.30 8.52 18.22
N GLY A 268 -0.18 8.93 19.48
CA GLY A 268 0.70 8.31 20.46
C GLY A 268 -0.11 7.93 21.70
N ARG A 269 0.37 6.95 22.45
CA ARG A 269 -0.26 6.47 23.68
C ARG A 269 0.79 6.41 24.79
N LEU A 270 0.55 7.22 25.83
CA LEU A 270 1.22 7.11 27.11
C LEU A 270 0.34 6.30 28.06
N SER A 271 0.81 5.14 28.48
CA SER A 271 0.11 4.27 29.45
C SER A 271 0.91 4.21 30.74
N HIS A 272 0.34 4.73 31.82
CA HIS A 272 0.94 4.69 33.15
C HIS A 272 0.16 3.70 34.02
N CYS A 273 0.81 2.60 34.39
CA CYS A 273 0.22 1.46 35.08
C CYS A 273 0.90 1.23 36.43
N ALA A 274 0.11 1.09 37.48
CA ALA A 274 0.59 0.76 38.82
C ALA A 274 -0.38 -0.20 39.52
N PRO A 275 0.12 -1.22 40.25
CA PRO A 275 -0.73 -2.03 41.12
C PRO A 275 -1.34 -1.17 42.23
N LEU A 276 -2.63 -1.36 42.52
CA LEU A 276 -3.37 -0.61 43.53
C LEU A 276 -3.46 -1.36 44.87
N LYS A 277 -3.61 -0.62 45.97
CA LYS A 277 -3.96 -1.18 47.29
C LYS A 277 -5.43 -1.59 47.29
N THR A 278 -5.69 -2.89 47.39
CA THR A 278 -7.04 -3.46 47.30
C THR A 278 -7.77 -3.58 48.63
N GLU A 279 -7.03 -3.63 49.74
CA GLU A 279 -7.58 -3.78 51.09
C GLU A 279 -8.38 -2.52 51.49
N GLY A 280 -9.61 -2.72 52.00
CA GLY A 280 -10.49 -1.62 52.42
C GLY A 280 -11.14 -0.85 51.27
N HIS A 281 -10.91 -1.25 50.02
CA HIS A 281 -11.44 -0.60 48.81
C HIS A 281 -12.37 -1.51 48.00
N ASN A 282 -12.90 -2.59 48.60
CA ASN A 282 -13.85 -3.47 47.93
C ASN A 282 -15.00 -3.92 48.81
N ASP A 283 -16.13 -4.22 48.17
CA ASP A 283 -17.27 -4.90 48.80
C ASP A 283 -17.86 -5.92 47.82
N MET A 284 -18.51 -6.96 48.37
CA MET A 284 -19.34 -7.85 47.57
C MET A 284 -20.73 -7.25 47.36
N PHE A 285 -21.15 -7.13 46.11
CA PHE A 285 -22.51 -6.79 45.73
C PHE A 285 -23.24 -8.04 45.23
N ASN A 286 -24.26 -8.47 45.98
CA ASN A 286 -25.11 -9.60 45.61
C ASN A 286 -26.33 -9.10 44.83
N THR A 287 -26.58 -9.70 43.67
CA THR A 287 -27.81 -9.45 42.91
C THR A 287 -28.84 -10.55 43.12
N SER A 288 -30.10 -10.22 42.88
CA SER A 288 -31.27 -11.09 43.06
C SER A 288 -31.27 -12.36 42.19
N ARG A 289 -30.30 -12.53 41.27
CA ARG A 289 -30.22 -13.64 40.29
C ARG A 289 -28.96 -14.49 40.47
N ASP A 290 -28.60 -14.82 41.71
CA ASP A 290 -27.51 -15.76 42.06
C ASP A 290 -26.13 -15.36 41.50
N ARG A 291 -25.95 -14.07 41.16
CA ARG A 291 -24.68 -13.51 40.69
C ARG A 291 -24.18 -12.50 41.71
N SER A 292 -22.97 -12.69 42.18
CA SER A 292 -22.25 -11.75 43.01
C SER A 292 -21.11 -11.11 42.21
N TYR A 293 -20.87 -9.83 42.44
CA TYR A 293 -19.74 -9.11 41.84
C TYR A 293 -18.97 -8.36 42.93
N THR A 294 -17.65 -8.30 42.81
CA THR A 294 -16.82 -7.45 43.66
C THR A 294 -16.81 -6.03 43.09
N ARG A 295 -17.28 -5.07 43.88
CA ARG A 295 -17.18 -3.65 43.56
C ARG A 295 -15.89 -3.10 44.15
N TRP A 296 -15.23 -2.23 43.40
CA TRP A 296 -14.00 -1.56 43.79
C TRP A 296 -14.25 -0.07 43.91
N TYR A 297 -13.83 0.54 45.02
CA TYR A 297 -14.09 1.94 45.35
C TYR A 297 -12.78 2.74 45.34
N TYR A 298 -12.38 3.17 44.14
CA TYR A 298 -11.21 4.04 43.94
C TYR A 298 -11.66 5.43 43.48
N GLY A 299 -11.82 6.35 44.44
CA GLY A 299 -12.22 7.74 44.19
C GLY A 299 -13.74 7.98 44.18
N ASN A 300 -14.13 9.24 44.03
CA ASN A 300 -15.53 9.65 43.90
C ASN A 300 -15.89 9.74 42.41
N ALA A 301 -16.91 9.02 41.98
CA ALA A 301 -17.55 9.30 40.70
C ALA A 301 -18.24 10.67 40.80
N PRO A 302 -18.02 11.61 39.86
CA PRO A 302 -18.82 12.82 39.83
C PRO A 302 -20.29 12.41 39.68
N THR A 303 -21.10 12.75 40.67
CA THR A 303 -22.56 12.69 40.60
C THR A 303 -23.08 13.81 39.68
N THR A 304 -22.53 13.94 38.48
CA THR A 304 -23.27 14.60 37.42
C THR A 304 -24.33 13.60 37.01
N ASN A 305 -25.58 13.89 37.40
CA ASN A 305 -26.76 13.27 36.80
C ASN A 305 -26.53 13.29 35.29
N LEU A 306 -26.25 12.13 34.72
CA LEU A 306 -26.38 11.89 33.29
C LEU A 306 -27.89 11.91 33.04
N THR A 307 -28.44 13.12 32.88
CA THR A 307 -29.77 13.36 32.33
C THR A 307 -29.71 13.40 30.83
#